data_AF-A0A8S7K383-F1
#
_entry.id   AF-A0A8S7K383-F1
#
_cell.length_a   1.000
_cell.length_b   1.000
_cell.length_c   1.000
_cell.angle_alpha   90.00
_cell.angle_beta   90.00
_cell.angle_gamma   90.00
#
_symmetry.space_group_name_H-M   'P 1'
#
loop_
_entity.id
_entity.type
_entity.pdbx_description
1 polymer ?
#
loop_
_entity_poly.entity_id
_entity_poly.type
_entity_poly.pdbx_seq_one_letter_code
_entity_poly.pdbx_strand_id
1 'polypeptide(L)'
;QAGKRYLIAPELLKTIAQQESGLVATAINHNKNKSGKIISTDYGIMQINSVHIPELKKLGVIKNKDELLKKPCLNIHTGAWILARHFQRCGVNWECLGSYNAGFSKNNTARRMIYARKIHNRYFRQY
;
A
#
# COMPACT_ATOMS: atom_id res chain seq x y z
N GLN A 1 -2.75 -5.79 15.30
CA GLN A 1 -3.69 -4.68 15.55
C GLN A 1 -4.38 -4.20 14.26
N ALA A 2 -3.63 -3.77 13.22
CA ALA A 2 -4.22 -3.34 11.93
C ALA A 2 -5.09 -4.40 11.24
N GLY A 3 -4.61 -5.65 11.14
CA GLY A 3 -5.37 -6.72 10.49
C GLY A 3 -6.76 -6.94 11.09
N LYS A 4 -6.85 -7.03 12.43
CA LYS A 4 -8.12 -7.11 13.16
C LYS A 4 -9.03 -5.91 12.89
N ARG A 5 -8.48 -4.69 12.85
CA ARG A 5 -9.27 -3.46 12.64
C ARG A 5 -9.90 -3.39 11.24
N TYR A 6 -9.18 -3.85 10.23
CA TYR A 6 -9.58 -3.73 8.82
C TYR A 6 -10.06 -5.04 8.20
N LEU A 7 -10.19 -6.10 8.99
CA LEU A 7 -10.57 -7.45 8.55
C LEU A 7 -9.64 -8.00 7.46
N ILE A 8 -8.34 -7.78 7.61
CA ILE A 8 -7.29 -8.28 6.71
C ILE A 8 -6.37 -9.19 7.52
N ALA A 9 -6.03 -10.36 6.98
CA ALA A 9 -5.09 -11.27 7.63
C ALA A 9 -3.78 -10.54 7.98
N PRO A 10 -3.32 -10.56 9.25
CA PRO A 10 -2.07 -9.92 9.65
C PRO A 10 -0.85 -10.37 8.82
N GLU A 11 -0.82 -11.65 8.45
CA GLU A 11 0.22 -12.26 7.63
C GLU A 11 0.21 -11.66 6.22
N LEU A 12 -0.97 -11.37 5.66
CA LEU A 12 -1.09 -10.75 4.34
C LEU A 12 -0.55 -9.31 4.37
N LEU A 13 -0.85 -8.54 5.43
CA LEU A 13 -0.27 -7.21 5.62
C LEU A 13 1.26 -7.27 5.77
N LYS A 14 1.79 -8.28 6.48
CA LYS A 14 3.23 -8.50 6.58
C LYS A 14 3.85 -8.83 5.22
N THR A 15 3.21 -9.69 4.41
CA THR A 15 3.67 -10.01 3.05
C THR A 15 3.69 -8.77 2.15
N ILE A 16 2.67 -7.91 2.24
CA ILE A 16 2.63 -6.63 1.51
C ILE A 16 3.77 -5.74 1.97
N ALA A 17 3.95 -5.53 3.27
CA ALA A 17 5.04 -4.72 3.82
C ALA A 17 6.44 -5.23 3.38
N GLN A 18 6.63 -6.55 3.34
CA GLN A 18 7.85 -7.17 2.80
C GLN A 18 8.05 -6.87 1.31
N GLN A 19 6.98 -6.90 0.51
CA GLN A 19 7.04 -6.60 -0.93
C GLN A 19 7.23 -5.10 -1.20
N GLU A 20 6.67 -4.23 -0.37
CA GLU A 20 6.71 -2.77 -0.55
C GLU A 20 8.07 -2.20 -0.17
N SER A 21 8.62 -2.56 1.00
CA SER A 21 9.85 -1.94 1.48
C SER A 21 10.88 -2.92 2.05
N GLY A 22 10.62 -4.23 2.02
CA GLY A 22 11.45 -5.18 2.75
C GLY A 22 11.39 -4.98 4.26
N LEU A 23 10.25 -4.49 4.78
CA LEU A 23 10.04 -4.11 6.19
C LEU A 23 10.86 -2.90 6.67
N VAL A 24 11.44 -2.11 5.77
CA VAL A 24 12.16 -0.89 6.11
C VAL A 24 11.16 0.24 6.40
N ALA A 25 11.13 0.71 7.65
CA ALA A 25 10.19 1.73 8.12
C ALA A 25 10.43 3.13 7.56
N THR A 26 11.67 3.43 7.18
CA THR A 26 12.11 4.73 6.67
C THR A 26 12.27 4.77 5.15
N ALA A 27 11.80 3.74 4.43
CA ALA A 27 11.95 3.64 2.98
C ALA A 27 11.24 4.80 2.26
N ILE A 28 11.92 5.39 1.26
CA ILE A 28 11.38 6.44 0.41
C ILE A 28 11.67 6.04 -1.04
N ASN A 29 10.63 5.98 -1.87
CA ASN A 29 10.78 5.74 -3.31
C ASN A 29 10.13 6.87 -4.11
N HIS A 30 10.79 7.28 -5.20
CA HIS A 30 10.29 8.35 -6.07
C HIS A 30 9.79 7.76 -7.39
N ASN A 31 8.50 7.94 -7.66
CA ASN A 31 7.89 7.58 -8.93
C ASN A 31 8.17 8.68 -9.95
N LYS A 32 8.75 8.30 -11.09
CA LYS A 32 9.13 9.24 -12.16
C LYS A 32 8.31 8.96 -13.43
N ASN A 33 7.99 10.01 -14.17
CA ASN A 33 7.42 9.87 -15.51
C ASN A 33 8.50 9.50 -16.54
N LYS A 34 8.12 9.37 -17.83
CA LYS A 34 9.04 9.04 -18.93
C LYS A 34 10.19 10.05 -19.11
N SER A 35 9.99 11.31 -18.71
CA SER A 35 11.03 12.35 -18.77
C SER A 35 11.90 12.42 -17.51
N GLY A 36 11.75 11.47 -16.57
CA GLY A 36 12.51 11.44 -15.32
C GLY A 36 12.02 12.39 -14.22
N LYS A 37 10.93 13.15 -14.46
CA LYS A 37 10.34 14.05 -13.46
C LYS A 37 9.62 13.24 -12.39
N ILE A 38 9.90 13.54 -11.12
CA ILE A 38 9.17 12.94 -9.98
C ILE A 38 7.72 13.40 -10.03
N ILE A 39 6.79 12.44 -10.04
CA ILE A 39 5.34 12.68 -10.08
C ILE A 39 4.64 12.29 -8.77
N SER A 40 5.23 11.38 -8.00
CA SER A 40 4.77 11.03 -6.66
C SER A 40 5.91 10.41 -5.85
N THR A 41 5.73 10.27 -4.55
CA THR A 41 6.70 9.65 -3.65
C THR A 41 6.00 8.72 -2.69
N ASP A 42 6.57 7.55 -2.45
CA ASP A 42 6.05 6.52 -1.56
C ASP A 42 6.82 6.54 -0.23
N TYR A 43 6.10 6.42 0.88
CA TYR A 43 6.66 6.60 2.23
C TYR A 43 6.48 5.38 3.12
N GLY A 44 7.59 4.95 3.73
CA GLY A 44 7.65 4.03 4.86
C GLY A 44 7.32 2.58 4.56
N ILE A 45 7.00 1.83 5.60
CA ILE A 45 6.95 0.36 5.56
C ILE A 45 5.90 -0.22 4.60
N MET A 46 4.79 0.48 4.37
CA MET A 46 3.75 0.10 3.41
C MET A 46 3.80 0.93 2.12
N GLN A 47 4.85 1.74 1.93
CA GLN A 47 5.04 2.59 0.76
C GLN A 47 3.80 3.43 0.40
N ILE A 48 3.30 4.18 1.38
CA ILE A 48 2.10 5.00 1.22
C ILE A 48 2.40 6.14 0.23
N ASN A 49 1.71 6.13 -0.91
CA ASN A 49 1.93 7.11 -1.97
C ASN A 49 1.46 8.52 -1.57
N SER A 50 2.22 9.52 -2.01
CA SER A 50 1.97 10.94 -1.75
C SER A 50 0.58 11.43 -2.17
N VAL A 51 -0.09 10.76 -3.12
CA VAL A 51 -1.46 11.09 -3.54
C VAL A 51 -2.48 10.97 -2.39
N HIS A 52 -2.19 10.16 -1.37
CA HIS A 52 -3.08 10.01 -0.20
C HIS A 52 -2.85 11.08 0.87
N ILE A 53 -1.72 11.79 0.86
CA ILE A 53 -1.37 12.75 1.92
C ILE A 53 -2.44 13.82 2.15
N PRO A 54 -3.02 14.47 1.11
CA PRO A 54 -4.04 15.48 1.32
C PRO A 54 -5.27 14.94 2.06
N GLU A 55 -5.74 13.74 1.69
CA GLU A 55 -6.87 13.08 2.33
C GLU A 55 -6.53 12.68 3.78
N LEU A 56 -5.34 12.11 4.01
CA LEU A 56 -4.90 11.71 5.35
C LEU A 56 -4.77 12.92 6.29
N LYS A 57 -4.31 14.06 5.80
CA LYS A 57 -4.29 15.32 6.56
C LYS A 57 -5.70 15.82 6.86
N LYS A 58 -6.60 15.80 5.86
CA LYS A 58 -7.99 16.21 6.02
C LYS A 58 -8.72 15.36 7.07
N LEU A 59 -8.44 14.06 7.12
CA LEU A 59 -9.01 13.13 8.10
C LEU A 59 -8.33 13.19 9.48
N GLY A 60 -7.29 14.02 9.66
CA GLY A 60 -6.54 14.11 10.91
C GLY A 60 -5.68 12.87 11.23
N VAL A 61 -5.48 11.97 10.25
CA VAL A 61 -4.67 10.76 10.43
C VAL A 61 -3.19 11.10 10.57
N ILE A 62 -2.71 12.09 9.82
CA ILE A 62 -1.33 12.62 9.92
C ILE A 62 -1.35 14.14 9.92
N LYS A 63 -0.39 14.77 10.60
CA LYS A 63 -0.16 16.23 10.47
C LYS A 63 0.70 16.56 9.26
N ASN A 64 1.69 15.71 8.96
CA ASN A 64 2.57 15.82 7.81
C ASN A 64 3.07 14.42 7.36
N LYS A 65 3.72 14.38 6.19
CA LYS A 65 4.21 13.13 5.59
C LYS A 65 5.28 12.40 6.40
N ASP A 66 6.07 13.11 7.22
CA ASP A 66 7.17 12.50 7.98
C ASP A 66 6.64 11.55 9.07
N GLU A 67 5.39 11.72 9.50
CA GLU A 67 4.74 10.76 10.39
C GLU A 67 4.66 9.36 9.77
N LEU A 68 4.53 9.25 8.45
CA LEU A 68 4.54 7.97 7.75
C LEU A 68 5.91 7.27 7.83
N LEU A 69 6.99 8.00 8.10
CA LEU A 69 8.35 7.47 8.25
C LEU A 69 8.70 7.23 9.73
N LYS A 70 8.23 8.11 10.62
CA LYS A 70 8.54 8.09 12.06
C LYS A 70 7.65 7.14 12.86
N LYS A 71 6.44 6.85 12.36
CA LYS A 71 5.42 6.04 13.06
C LYS A 71 5.05 4.81 12.23
N PRO A 72 5.83 3.71 12.29
CA PRO A 72 5.59 2.52 11.46
C PRO A 72 4.20 1.90 11.71
N CYS A 73 3.71 1.87 12.94
CA CYS A 73 2.35 1.39 13.22
C CYS A 73 1.27 2.23 12.51
N LEU A 74 1.42 3.56 12.50
CA LEU A 74 0.51 4.45 11.78
C LEU A 74 0.57 4.17 10.27
N ASN A 75 1.77 3.95 9.72
CA ASN A 75 1.96 3.62 8.31
C ASN A 75 1.28 2.29 7.94
N ILE A 76 1.46 1.24 8.76
CA ILE A 76 0.77 -0.06 8.59
C ILE A 76 -0.75 0.10 8.64
N HIS A 77 -1.26 0.86 9.61
CA HIS A 77 -2.70 1.13 9.70
C HIS A 77 -3.23 1.92 8.50
N THR A 78 -2.43 2.83 7.95
CA THR A 78 -2.78 3.59 6.75
C THR A 78 -2.83 2.70 5.52
N GLY A 79 -1.83 1.83 5.32
CA GLY A 79 -1.82 0.87 4.21
C GLY A 79 -3.00 -0.10 4.28
N ALA A 80 -3.28 -0.63 5.47
CA ALA A 80 -4.44 -1.50 5.68
C ALA A 80 -5.78 -0.78 5.44
N TRP A 81 -5.89 0.49 5.82
CA TRP A 81 -7.07 1.32 5.53
C TRP A 81 -7.28 1.55 4.02
N ILE A 82 -6.21 1.86 3.28
CA ILE A 82 -6.26 2.00 1.81
C ILE A 82 -6.73 0.69 1.18
N LEU A 83 -6.11 -0.43 1.55
CA LEU A 83 -6.46 -1.75 1.02
C LEU A 83 -7.92 -2.12 1.34
N ALA A 84 -8.39 -1.85 2.55
CA ALA A 84 -9.79 -2.07 2.91
C ALA A 84 -10.76 -1.26 2.05
N ARG A 85 -10.45 0.01 1.74
CA ARG A 85 -11.25 0.83 0.82
C ARG A 85 -11.24 0.29 -0.61
N HIS A 86 -10.14 -0.30 -1.05
CA HIS A 86 -10.08 -0.97 -2.35
C HIS A 86 -10.99 -2.19 -2.36
N PHE A 87 -10.93 -3.04 -1.32
CA PHE A 87 -11.83 -4.19 -1.17
C PHE A 87 -13.30 -3.80 -1.07
N GLN A 88 -13.64 -2.67 -0.45
CA GLN A 88 -15.01 -2.15 -0.46
C GLN A 88 -15.51 -1.80 -1.87
N ARG A 89 -14.59 -1.43 -2.78
CA ARG A 89 -14.93 -1.06 -4.15
C ARG A 89 -15.07 -2.25 -5.11
N CYS A 90 -14.24 -3.28 -4.98
CA CYS A 90 -14.18 -4.40 -5.93
C CYS A 90 -14.30 -5.80 -5.32
N GLY A 91 -14.68 -5.90 -4.04
CA GLY A 91 -14.75 -7.16 -3.31
C GLY A 91 -13.37 -7.69 -2.91
N VAL A 92 -13.36 -8.66 -1.99
CA VAL A 92 -12.11 -9.28 -1.53
C VAL A 92 -11.66 -10.33 -2.54
N ASN A 93 -10.72 -9.97 -3.40
CA ASN A 93 -10.09 -10.89 -4.35
C ASN A 93 -8.68 -10.40 -4.73
N TRP A 94 -7.92 -11.28 -5.40
CA TRP A 94 -6.53 -11.02 -5.78
C TRP A 94 -6.38 -9.86 -6.76
N GLU A 95 -7.24 -9.73 -7.78
CA GLU A 95 -7.17 -8.61 -8.71
C GLU A 95 -7.39 -7.27 -7.99
N CYS A 96 -8.35 -7.25 -7.06
CA CYS A 96 -8.66 -6.10 -6.23
C CYS A 96 -7.49 -5.75 -5.30
N LEU A 97 -6.81 -6.74 -4.71
CA LEU A 97 -5.55 -6.52 -3.97
C LEU A 97 -4.48 -5.88 -4.86
N GLY A 98 -4.40 -6.31 -6.13
CA GLY A 98 -3.54 -5.72 -7.16
C GLY A 98 -3.68 -4.21 -7.31
N SER A 99 -4.86 -3.65 -7.02
CA SER A 99 -5.11 -2.22 -7.09
C SER A 99 -4.39 -1.41 -6.03
N TYR A 100 -3.89 -2.03 -4.95
CA TYR A 100 -3.07 -1.34 -3.93
C TYR A 100 -1.84 -0.69 -4.57
N ASN A 101 -1.15 -1.42 -5.44
CA ASN A 101 0.04 -0.92 -6.15
C ASN A 101 -0.31 -0.21 -7.46
N ALA A 102 -1.29 -0.71 -8.22
CA ALA A 102 -1.54 -0.23 -9.58
C ALA A 102 -2.74 0.74 -9.69
N GLY A 103 -3.53 0.94 -8.64
CA GLY A 103 -4.76 1.73 -8.68
C GLY A 103 -5.84 1.17 -9.62
N PHE A 104 -6.88 1.98 -9.86
CA PHE A 104 -8.13 1.57 -10.52
C PHE A 104 -8.27 2.00 -11.99
N SER A 105 -7.23 2.56 -12.62
CA SER A 105 -7.31 2.89 -14.05
C SER A 105 -7.62 1.64 -14.88
N LYS A 106 -8.49 1.77 -15.89
CA LYS A 106 -8.88 0.67 -16.79
C LYS A 106 -7.66 0.01 -17.44
N ASN A 107 -6.61 0.78 -17.69
CA ASN A 107 -5.38 0.30 -18.33
C ASN A 107 -4.43 -0.43 -17.36
N ASN A 108 -4.79 -0.55 -16.07
CA ASN A 108 -3.93 -1.15 -15.04
C ASN A 108 -4.29 -2.60 -14.71
N THR A 109 -5.27 -3.23 -15.36
CA THR A 109 -5.65 -4.64 -15.08
C THR A 109 -4.47 -5.60 -15.13
N ALA A 110 -3.62 -5.53 -16.16
CA ALA A 110 -2.43 -6.36 -16.24
C ALA A 110 -1.45 -6.11 -15.07
N ARG A 111 -1.24 -4.85 -14.69
CA ARG A 111 -0.38 -4.48 -13.55
C ARG A 111 -0.94 -4.96 -12.22
N ARG A 112 -2.27 -4.83 -12.02
CA ARG A 112 -2.98 -5.37 -10.85
C ARG A 112 -2.73 -6.87 -10.72
N MET A 113 -2.89 -7.63 -11.81
CA MET A 113 -2.66 -9.08 -11.80
C MET A 113 -1.20 -9.46 -11.57
N ILE A 114 -0.25 -8.71 -12.12
CA ILE A 114 1.18 -8.93 -11.85
C ILE A 114 1.48 -8.76 -10.36
N TYR A 115 1.02 -7.66 -9.76
CA TYR A 115 1.22 -7.41 -8.33
C TYR A 115 0.51 -8.47 -7.47
N ALA A 116 -0.74 -8.79 -7.79
CA ALA A 116 -1.52 -9.80 -7.10
C ALA A 116 -0.81 -11.16 -7.06
N ARG A 117 -0.26 -11.62 -8.20
CA ARG A 117 0.51 -12.86 -8.29
C ARG A 117 1.78 -12.82 -7.44
N LYS A 118 2.48 -11.68 -7.38
CA LYS A 118 3.66 -11.51 -6.51
C LYS A 118 3.29 -11.70 -5.04
N ILE A 119 2.21 -11.05 -4.58
CA ILE A 119 1.75 -11.16 -3.19
C ILE A 119 1.24 -12.57 -2.90
N HIS A 120 0.41 -13.14 -3.77
CA HIS A 120 -0.08 -14.51 -3.66
C HIS A 120 1.07 -15.51 -3.47
N ASN A 121 2.06 -15.48 -4.37
CA ASN A 121 3.19 -16.40 -4.31
C ASN A 121 4.04 -16.21 -3.05
N ARG A 122 4.25 -14.97 -2.59
CA ARG A 122 4.97 -14.71 -1.33
C ARG A 122 4.18 -15.12 -0.09
N TYR A 123 2.85 -14.98 -0.13
CA TYR A 123 1.97 -15.30 0.98
C TYR A 123 1.91 -16.82 1.20
N PHE A 124 1.73 -17.59 0.13
CA PHE A 124 1.61 -19.04 0.22
C PHE A 124 2.93 -19.80 0.24
N ARG A 125 4.07 -19.20 -0.14
CA ARG A 125 5.40 -19.83 0.06
C ARG A 125 5.85 -19.85 1.52
N GLN A 126 5.15 -19.14 2.41
CA GLN A 126 5.45 -19.11 3.85
C GLN A 126 4.79 -20.27 4.61
N TYR A 127 4.10 -21.16 3.90
CA TYR A 127 3.46 -22.39 4.36
C TYR A 127 3.86 -23.53 3.42
#